data_AF-A0A7S0NVG3-F1
#
_entry.id   AF-A0A7S0NVG3-F1
#
_cell.length_a   1.000
_cell.length_b   1.000
_cell.length_c   1.000
_cell.angle_alpha   90.00
_cell.angle_beta   90.00
_cell.angle_gamma   90.00
#
_symmetry.space_group_name_H-M   'P 1'
#
loop_
_entity.id
_entity.type
_entity.pdbx_description
1 polymer ?
#
loop_
_entity_poly.entity_id
_entity_poly.type
_entity_poly.pdbx_seq_one_letter_code
_entity_poly.pdbx_strand_id
1 'polypeptide(L)'
;ARCLDHAGCLLDVLDHFSALDTDKNGVLSRAELEDAVVRHHHKTAELFVGRYHDPHHAGCARAVALSNTSAAALKVSGEDEGGRAWAVDASAEGRAVTADFSSKGGGSLLGNWTSGGITWADGNEWQRLPSAAPPSSCTSPPKDALETGSAAPPLAATTAV
;
A
#
# COMPACT_ATOMS: atom_id res chain seq x y z
N ALA A 1 -6.13 17.99 14.17
CA ALA A 1 -6.98 18.29 15.33
C ALA A 1 -8.15 19.18 14.87
N ARG A 2 -9.37 18.90 15.30
CA ARG A 2 -10.48 19.86 15.24
C ARG A 2 -10.93 20.07 16.68
N CYS A 3 -10.35 21.06 17.33
CA CYS A 3 -10.64 21.38 18.71
C CYS A 3 -11.99 22.11 18.79
N LEU A 4 -12.77 21.85 19.84
CA LEU A 4 -14.17 22.30 19.96
C LEU A 4 -14.30 23.64 20.72
N ASP A 5 -13.28 24.06 21.48
CA ASP A 5 -13.18 25.36 22.14
C ASP A 5 -11.71 25.79 22.35
N HIS A 6 -11.51 27.04 22.82
CA HIS A 6 -10.20 27.65 22.97
C HIS A 6 -9.30 26.98 24.02
N ALA A 7 -9.88 26.49 25.12
CA ALA A 7 -9.10 25.81 26.15
C ALA A 7 -8.61 24.46 25.64
N GLY A 8 -9.45 23.72 24.90
CA GLY A 8 -9.09 22.50 24.20
C GLY A 8 -7.98 22.72 23.17
N CYS A 9 -8.04 23.80 22.37
CA CYS A 9 -6.96 24.14 21.45
C CYS A 9 -5.61 24.30 22.16
N LEU A 10 -5.60 25.01 23.29
CA LEU A 10 -4.36 25.30 24.01
C LEU A 10 -3.75 24.02 24.60
N LEU A 11 -4.57 23.13 25.14
CA LEU A 11 -4.13 21.82 25.63
C LEU A 11 -3.58 20.94 24.50
N ASP A 12 -4.25 20.89 23.34
CA ASP A 12 -3.75 20.14 22.17
C ASP A 12 -2.38 20.67 21.70
N VAL A 13 -2.17 21.99 21.72
CA VAL A 13 -0.88 22.59 21.38
C VAL A 13 0.19 22.23 22.40
N LEU A 14 -0.12 22.27 23.69
CA LEU A 14 0.80 21.88 24.76
C LEU A 14 1.17 20.39 24.70
N ASP A 15 0.22 19.53 24.36
CA ASP A 15 0.46 18.09 24.20
C ASP A 15 1.35 17.81 22.97
N HIS A 16 1.09 18.48 21.84
CA HIS A 16 1.98 18.37 20.68
C HIS A 16 3.37 18.91 20.98
N PHE A 17 3.48 20.07 21.64
CA PHE A 17 4.77 20.61 22.06
C PHE A 17 5.49 19.60 22.95
N SER A 18 4.82 19.06 23.96
CA SER A 18 5.39 18.05 24.85
C SER A 18 5.78 16.77 24.12
N ALA A 19 5.11 16.38 23.04
CA ALA A 19 5.52 15.23 22.23
C ALA A 19 6.77 15.52 21.37
N LEU A 20 7.05 16.78 21.07
CA LEU A 20 8.22 17.23 20.31
C LEU A 20 9.42 17.52 21.24
N ASP A 21 9.18 18.18 22.38
CA ASP A 21 10.16 18.46 23.44
C ASP A 21 10.40 17.18 24.25
N THR A 22 11.42 16.44 23.84
CA THR A 22 11.73 15.11 24.38
C THR A 22 12.51 15.21 25.68
N ASP A 23 13.35 16.24 25.85
CA ASP A 23 14.15 16.44 27.06
C ASP A 23 13.43 17.25 28.15
N LYS A 24 12.25 17.81 27.82
CA LYS A 24 11.34 18.54 28.72
C LYS A 24 11.95 19.85 29.23
N ASN A 25 12.83 20.47 28.46
CA ASN A 25 13.47 21.72 28.84
C ASN A 25 12.62 22.97 28.51
N GLY A 26 11.48 22.80 27.82
CA GLY A 26 10.58 23.89 27.42
C GLY A 26 10.98 24.60 26.12
N VAL A 27 11.92 24.03 25.34
CA VAL A 27 12.43 24.58 24.08
C VAL A 27 12.56 23.46 23.06
N LEU A 28 12.15 23.70 21.81
CA LEU A 28 12.39 22.76 20.72
C LEU A 28 13.74 23.01 20.08
N SER A 29 14.66 22.07 20.26
CA SER A 29 15.93 22.05 19.55
C SER A 29 15.76 21.60 18.09
N ARG A 30 16.76 21.92 17.25
CA ARG A 30 16.81 21.42 15.87
C ARG A 30 16.80 19.88 15.82
N ALA A 31 17.53 19.23 16.72
CA ALA A 31 17.64 17.77 16.76
C ALA A 31 16.28 17.11 17.07
N GLU A 32 15.50 17.69 18.00
CA GLU A 32 14.17 17.18 18.34
C GLU A 32 13.18 17.35 17.19
N LEU A 33 13.26 18.48 16.49
CA LEU A 33 12.43 18.70 15.32
C LEU A 33 12.81 17.75 14.18
N GLU A 34 14.10 17.53 13.94
CA GLU A 34 14.59 16.56 12.95
C GLU A 34 14.14 15.13 13.30
N ASP A 35 14.26 14.70 14.55
CA ASP A 35 13.79 13.39 14.99
C ASP A 35 12.26 13.26 14.87
N ALA A 36 11.51 14.32 15.20
CA ALA A 36 10.06 14.33 14.99
C ALA A 36 9.66 14.15 13.51
N VAL A 37 10.39 14.77 12.59
CA VAL A 37 10.20 14.59 11.14
C VAL A 37 10.51 13.15 10.73
N VAL A 38 11.62 12.57 11.22
CA VAL A 38 11.97 11.16 10.99
C VAL A 38 10.87 10.22 11.49
N ARG A 39 10.39 10.41 12.72
CA ARG A 39 9.27 9.63 13.30
C ARG A 39 7.99 9.77 12.47
N HIS A 40 7.72 10.97 11.97
CA HIS A 40 6.56 11.22 11.10
C HIS A 40 6.67 10.45 9.78
N HIS A 41 7.82 10.52 9.11
CA HIS A 41 8.07 9.77 7.87
C HIS A 41 7.95 8.25 8.08
N HIS A 42 8.50 7.72 9.17
CA HIS A 42 8.36 6.30 9.53
C HIS A 42 6.90 5.90 9.68
N LYS A 43 6.11 6.69 10.41
CA LYS A 43 4.67 6.45 10.59
C LYS A 43 3.90 6.49 9.26
N THR A 44 4.27 7.38 8.35
CA THR A 44 3.66 7.41 7.01
C THR A 44 4.06 6.22 6.16
N ALA A 45 5.30 5.71 6.28
CA ALA A 45 5.75 4.52 5.58
C ALA A 45 5.05 3.25 6.09
N GLU A 46 4.89 3.12 7.42
CA GLU A 46 4.15 2.03 8.07
C GLU A 46 2.71 1.89 7.55
N LEU A 47 2.09 3.01 7.15
CA LEU A 47 0.74 3.00 6.55
C LEU A 47 0.66 2.06 5.35
N PHE A 48 1.73 1.88 4.58
CA PHE A 48 1.77 1.06 3.37
C PHE A 48 2.27 -0.36 3.61
N VAL A 49 2.80 -0.69 4.78
CA VAL A 49 3.34 -2.03 5.04
C VAL A 49 2.23 -3.08 5.01
N GLY A 50 2.45 -4.17 4.30
CA GLY A 50 1.49 -5.27 4.22
C GLY A 50 1.62 -6.13 2.96
N ARG A 51 0.70 -7.08 2.84
CA ARG A 51 0.50 -7.90 1.64
C ARG A 51 -0.71 -7.39 0.86
N TYR A 52 -0.66 -7.49 -0.45
CA TYR A 52 -1.66 -6.93 -1.34
C TYR A 52 -2.07 -7.91 -2.43
N HIS A 53 -3.36 -7.94 -2.74
CA HIS A 53 -3.88 -8.55 -3.95
C HIS A 53 -3.76 -7.55 -5.10
N ASP A 54 -3.07 -7.95 -6.17
CA ASP A 54 -2.93 -7.21 -7.42
C ASP A 54 -3.84 -7.87 -8.48
N PRO A 55 -4.93 -7.21 -8.92
CA PRO A 55 -5.86 -7.77 -9.89
C PRO A 55 -5.22 -8.15 -11.23
N HIS A 56 -4.13 -7.47 -11.62
CA HIS A 56 -3.41 -7.81 -12.85
C HIS A 56 -2.58 -9.09 -12.72
N HIS A 57 -2.36 -9.57 -11.49
CA HIS A 57 -1.55 -10.75 -11.21
C HIS A 57 -2.25 -11.66 -10.20
N ALA A 58 -3.32 -12.31 -10.67
CA ALA A 58 -4.17 -13.17 -9.84
C ALA A 58 -3.38 -14.30 -9.17
N GLY A 59 -3.51 -14.42 -7.85
CA GLY A 59 -2.77 -15.42 -7.06
C GLY A 59 -1.34 -14.99 -6.68
N CYS A 60 -0.84 -13.89 -7.24
CA CYS A 60 0.51 -13.38 -7.04
C CYS A 60 0.54 -12.11 -6.19
N ALA A 61 0.39 -12.31 -4.88
CA ALA A 61 0.34 -11.21 -3.92
C ALA A 61 1.63 -10.38 -3.91
N ARG A 62 1.47 -9.07 -3.76
CA ARG A 62 2.58 -8.11 -3.60
C ARG A 62 2.84 -7.90 -2.12
N ALA A 63 4.06 -7.56 -1.77
CA ALA A 63 4.43 -7.17 -0.42
C ALA A 63 5.05 -5.78 -0.43
N VAL A 64 4.73 -5.00 0.58
CA VAL A 64 5.39 -3.73 0.88
C VAL A 64 5.94 -3.83 2.29
N ALA A 65 7.24 -3.55 2.44
CA ALA A 65 7.95 -3.61 3.71
C ALA A 65 8.80 -2.35 3.91
N LEU A 66 9.15 -2.05 5.16
CA LEU A 66 10.10 -0.98 5.47
C LEU A 66 11.48 -1.33 4.93
N SER A 67 12.18 -0.33 4.42
CA SER A 67 13.60 -0.41 4.08
C SER A 67 14.42 0.29 5.16
N ASN A 68 15.60 -0.25 5.46
CA ASN A 68 16.52 0.33 6.45
C ASN A 68 17.33 1.52 5.89
N THR A 69 17.03 2.00 4.69
CA THR A 69 17.79 3.07 4.03
C THR A 69 17.38 4.48 4.50
N SER A 70 16.12 4.69 4.87
CA SER A 70 15.63 5.92 5.51
C SER A 70 14.25 5.69 6.13
N ALA A 71 13.78 6.61 6.97
CA ALA A 71 12.46 6.49 7.61
C ALA A 71 11.28 6.48 6.64
N ALA A 72 11.39 7.09 5.47
CA ALA A 72 10.35 7.07 4.43
C ALA A 72 10.49 5.88 3.47
N ALA A 73 11.61 5.16 3.51
CA ALA A 73 11.94 4.18 2.49
C ALA A 73 11.19 2.85 2.68
N LEU A 74 10.74 2.32 1.57
CA LEU A 74 9.99 1.08 1.44
C LEU A 74 10.64 0.18 0.39
N LYS A 75 10.39 -1.12 0.50
CA LYS A 75 10.64 -2.10 -0.54
C LYS A 75 9.33 -2.71 -0.97
N VAL A 76 9.04 -2.68 -2.26
CA VAL A 76 7.91 -3.38 -2.86
C VAL A 76 8.44 -4.62 -3.54
N SER A 77 7.84 -5.78 -3.27
CA SER A 77 8.25 -7.05 -3.86
C SER A 77 7.06 -7.87 -4.29
N GLY A 78 7.32 -8.82 -5.17
CA GLY A 78 6.31 -9.73 -5.67
C GLY A 78 6.93 -10.76 -6.62
N GLU A 79 6.06 -11.54 -7.20
CA GLU A 79 6.36 -12.52 -8.23
C GLU A 79 5.27 -12.42 -9.28
N ASP A 80 5.60 -12.56 -10.56
CA ASP A 80 4.60 -12.61 -11.63
C ASP A 80 4.40 -14.08 -12.05
N GLU A 81 3.46 -14.34 -12.95
CA GLU A 81 3.02 -15.69 -13.36
C GLU A 81 4.18 -16.58 -13.86
N GLY A 82 5.30 -15.99 -14.26
CA GLY A 82 6.51 -16.68 -14.69
C GLY A 82 7.43 -17.15 -13.55
N GLY A 83 7.06 -16.98 -12.29
CA GLY A 83 7.79 -17.51 -11.14
C GLY A 83 9.01 -16.70 -10.71
N ARG A 84 9.31 -15.59 -11.38
CA ARG A 84 10.48 -14.76 -11.08
C ARG A 84 10.14 -13.70 -10.05
N ALA A 85 10.71 -13.85 -8.85
CA ALA A 85 10.63 -12.85 -7.81
C ALA A 85 11.34 -11.55 -8.25
N TRP A 86 10.77 -10.42 -7.85
CA TRP A 86 11.30 -9.09 -8.10
C TRP A 86 11.13 -8.21 -6.85
N ALA A 87 11.96 -7.18 -6.75
CA ALA A 87 11.85 -6.17 -5.71
C ALA A 87 12.28 -4.81 -6.24
N VAL A 88 11.56 -3.77 -5.85
CA VAL A 88 11.78 -2.38 -6.26
C VAL A 88 11.79 -1.47 -5.04
N ASP A 89 12.50 -0.35 -5.16
CA ASP A 89 12.52 0.67 -4.12
C ASP A 89 11.29 1.57 -4.20
N ALA A 90 10.84 2.00 -3.03
CA ALA A 90 9.73 2.93 -2.90
C ALA A 90 9.98 3.92 -1.75
N SER A 91 9.24 5.02 -1.75
CA SER A 91 9.28 6.03 -0.69
C SER A 91 7.87 6.54 -0.40
N ALA A 92 7.54 6.71 0.87
CA ALA A 92 6.25 7.22 1.32
C ALA A 92 6.31 8.70 1.70
N GLU A 93 5.26 9.44 1.34
CA GLU A 93 5.05 10.81 1.75
C GLU A 93 3.56 11.03 2.08
N GLY A 94 3.25 11.17 3.37
CA GLY A 94 1.88 11.33 3.84
C GLY A 94 1.01 10.12 3.51
N ARG A 95 0.08 10.28 2.57
CA ARG A 95 -0.81 9.22 2.05
C ARG A 95 -0.45 8.80 0.63
N ALA A 96 0.71 9.20 0.13
CA ALA A 96 1.24 8.79 -1.16
C ALA A 96 2.46 7.87 -0.98
N VAL A 97 2.67 6.98 -1.95
CA VAL A 97 3.87 6.16 -2.10
C VAL A 97 4.33 6.23 -3.54
N THR A 98 5.62 6.43 -3.77
CA THR A 98 6.20 6.34 -5.12
C THR A 98 7.07 5.10 -5.18
N ALA A 99 6.86 4.23 -6.17
CA ALA A 99 7.65 3.01 -6.37
C ALA A 99 8.27 3.01 -7.78
N ASP A 100 9.54 2.62 -7.89
CA ASP A 100 10.25 2.60 -9.16
C ASP A 100 10.27 1.22 -9.82
N PHE A 101 9.37 0.99 -10.78
CA PHE A 101 9.28 -0.27 -11.51
C PHE A 101 10.22 -0.35 -12.73
N SER A 102 11.20 0.54 -12.86
CA SER A 102 12.19 0.56 -13.95
C SER A 102 12.89 -0.79 -14.18
N SER A 103 13.21 -1.52 -13.11
CA SER A 103 13.83 -2.86 -13.19
C SER A 103 12.91 -3.94 -13.78
N LYS A 104 11.59 -3.70 -13.81
CA LYS A 104 10.60 -4.54 -14.49
C LYS A 104 10.25 -4.07 -15.91
N GLY A 105 10.91 -3.01 -16.39
CA GLY A 105 10.58 -2.35 -17.66
C GLY A 105 9.45 -1.32 -17.56
N GLY A 106 8.99 -1.00 -16.34
CA GLY A 106 8.03 0.07 -16.07
C GLY A 106 8.69 1.42 -15.82
N GLY A 107 7.92 2.37 -15.33
CA GLY A 107 8.42 3.64 -14.81
C GLY A 107 8.20 3.76 -13.31
N SER A 108 8.52 4.93 -12.76
CA SER A 108 8.10 5.28 -11.41
C SER A 108 6.60 5.56 -11.38
N LEU A 109 5.89 4.91 -10.47
CA LEU A 109 4.44 5.04 -10.31
C LEU A 109 4.11 5.63 -8.94
N LEU A 110 3.18 6.59 -8.95
CA LEU A 110 2.57 7.16 -7.75
C LEU A 110 1.37 6.32 -7.34
N GLY A 111 1.34 5.87 -6.10
CA GLY A 111 0.23 5.19 -5.45
C GLY A 111 -0.34 6.02 -4.31
N ASN A 112 -1.66 6.04 -4.14
CA ASN A 112 -2.33 6.74 -3.05
C ASN A 112 -3.03 5.76 -2.11
N TRP A 113 -2.90 5.98 -0.81
CA TRP A 113 -3.57 5.19 0.22
C TRP A 113 -5.07 5.53 0.29
N THR A 114 -5.90 4.56 -0.09
CA THR A 114 -7.37 4.65 -0.06
C THR A 114 -7.95 3.89 1.14
N SER A 115 -9.23 3.50 1.12
CA SER A 115 -9.96 2.89 2.25
C SER A 115 -9.57 1.44 2.58
N GLY A 116 -8.35 1.02 2.23
CA GLY A 116 -7.86 -0.34 2.47
C GLY A 116 -6.83 -0.85 1.45
N GLY A 117 -6.22 0.02 0.66
CA GLY A 117 -5.33 -0.38 -0.42
C GLY A 117 -4.54 0.78 -1.02
N ILE A 118 -3.85 0.48 -2.12
CA ILE A 118 -3.04 1.44 -2.88
C ILE A 118 -3.65 1.54 -4.27
N THR A 119 -4.13 2.72 -4.64
CA THR A 119 -4.56 3.01 -6.02
C THR A 119 -3.40 3.67 -6.75
N TRP A 120 -2.89 3.02 -7.78
CA TRP A 120 -1.76 3.47 -8.59
C TRP A 120 -2.21 4.40 -9.73
N ALA A 121 -1.30 5.26 -10.18
CA ALA A 121 -1.57 6.24 -11.24
C ALA A 121 -1.90 5.62 -12.61
N ASP A 122 -1.58 4.35 -12.81
CA ASP A 122 -1.95 3.56 -14.00
C ASP A 122 -3.38 2.98 -13.92
N GLY A 123 -4.09 3.22 -12.82
CA GLY A 123 -5.44 2.71 -12.57
C GLY A 123 -5.49 1.35 -11.90
N ASN A 124 -4.35 0.72 -11.59
CA ASN A 124 -4.33 -0.54 -10.84
C ASN A 124 -4.62 -0.30 -9.35
N GLU A 125 -5.35 -1.21 -8.72
CA GLU A 125 -5.74 -1.09 -7.31
C GLU A 125 -5.31 -2.32 -6.52
N TRP A 126 -4.38 -2.10 -5.60
CA TRP A 126 -3.85 -3.14 -4.74
C TRP A 126 -4.62 -3.18 -3.43
N GLN A 127 -5.40 -4.23 -3.23
CA GLN A 127 -6.21 -4.40 -2.02
C GLN A 127 -5.38 -5.06 -0.92
N ARG A 128 -5.36 -4.47 0.29
CA ARG A 128 -4.64 -5.06 1.41
C ARG A 128 -5.27 -6.39 1.80
N LEU A 129 -4.43 -7.42 1.88
CA LEU A 129 -4.82 -8.73 2.35
C LEU A 129 -4.90 -8.75 3.89
N PRO A 130 -5.86 -9.49 4.47
CA PRO A 130 -5.86 -9.78 5.90
C PRO A 130 -4.57 -10.47 6.33
N SER A 131 -4.15 -10.24 7.58
CA SER A 131 -2.93 -10.86 8.12
C SER A 131 -2.97 -12.40 8.14
N ALA A 132 -4.15 -13.01 8.05
CA ALA A 132 -4.35 -14.46 8.01
C ALA A 132 -4.57 -15.03 6.60
N ALA A 133 -4.36 -14.23 5.54
CA ALA A 133 -4.51 -14.71 4.18
C ALA A 133 -3.50 -15.84 3.88
N PRO A 134 -3.93 -16.92 3.18
CA PRO A 134 -3.03 -18.02 2.84
C PRO A 134 -1.86 -17.53 1.99
N PRO A 135 -0.71 -18.26 2.01
CA PRO A 135 0.42 -17.94 1.15
C PRO A 135 -0.02 -17.95 -0.31
N SER A 136 0.44 -16.96 -1.06
CA SER A 136 0.14 -16.77 -2.48
C SER A 136 0.54 -18.00 -3.28
N SER A 137 -0.43 -18.70 -3.87
CA SER A 137 -0.18 -19.76 -4.85
C SER A 137 0.03 -19.13 -6.22
N CYS A 138 1.17 -18.45 -6.42
CA CYS A 138 1.63 -18.04 -7.76
C CYS A 138 1.77 -19.31 -8.59
N THR A 139 0.74 -19.66 -9.34
CA THR A 139 0.77 -20.76 -10.28
C THR A 139 0.64 -20.13 -11.64
N SER A 140 1.64 -20.32 -12.50
CA SER A 140 1.49 -20.00 -13.92
C SER A 140 0.19 -20.65 -14.42
N PRO A 141 -0.74 -19.92 -15.05
CA PRO A 141 -1.80 -20.61 -15.77
C PRO A 141 -1.15 -21.54 -16.81
N PRO A 142 -1.56 -22.80 -16.94
CA PRO A 142 -1.12 -23.64 -18.04
C PRO A 142 -1.49 -22.93 -19.35
N LYS A 143 -0.59 -22.96 -20.34
CA LYS A 143 -0.74 -22.27 -21.63
C LYS A 143 -1.96 -22.66 -22.46
N ASP A 144 -2.76 -23.62 -22.00
CA ASP A 144 -3.95 -24.12 -22.69
C ASP A 144 -5.19 -23.89 -21.83
N ALA A 145 -5.64 -22.64 -21.77
CA ALA A 145 -7.00 -22.30 -21.33
C ALA A 145 -7.52 -21.07 -22.10
N LEU A 146 -7.30 -21.10 -23.42
CA LEU A 146 -8.22 -20.47 -24.37
C LEU A 146 -8.92 -21.64 -25.08
N GLU A 147 -10.24 -21.53 -25.25
CA GLU A 147 -11.17 -22.54 -25.78
C GLU A 147 -11.76 -23.50 -24.73
N THR A 148 -12.87 -23.10 -24.08
CA THR A 148 -14.19 -23.77 -24.24
C THR A 148 -15.21 -23.25 -23.22
N GLY A 149 -16.33 -22.79 -23.75
CA GLY A 149 -17.51 -22.30 -23.05
C GLY A 149 -18.43 -21.67 -24.09
N SER A 150 -18.70 -22.40 -25.19
CA SER A 150 -19.81 -23.35 -25.28
C SER A 150 -21.15 -22.67 -25.01
N ALA A 151 -21.83 -22.44 -26.14
CA ALA A 151 -23.16 -21.92 -26.31
C ALA A 151 -24.18 -22.33 -25.23
N ALA A 152 -24.97 -21.34 -24.80
CA ALA A 152 -26.22 -21.58 -24.11
C ALA A 152 -27.16 -22.46 -24.97
N PRO A 153 -27.83 -23.48 -24.41
CA PRO A 153 -28.89 -24.18 -25.11
C PRO A 153 -30.18 -23.33 -25.17
N PRO A 154 -31.02 -23.46 -26.22
CA PRO A 154 -32.24 -22.67 -26.35
C PRO A 154 -33.33 -23.18 -25.40
N LEU A 155 -34.02 -22.25 -24.74
CA LEU A 155 -35.28 -22.55 -24.03
C LEU A 155 -36.33 -23.01 -25.05
N ALA A 156 -36.83 -24.23 -24.88
CA ALA A 156 -38.00 -24.72 -25.59
C ALA A 156 -39.27 -24.07 -25.01
N ALA A 157 -40.08 -23.46 -25.88
CA ALA A 157 -41.41 -22.98 -25.57
C ALA A 157 -42.40 -24.15 -25.54
N THR A 158 -43.16 -24.28 -24.45
CA THR A 158 -44.32 -25.17 -24.35
C THR A 158 -45.55 -24.44 -24.89
N THR A 159 -46.12 -24.96 -25.98
CA THR A 159 -47.46 -24.62 -26.46
C THR A 159 -48.47 -25.52 -25.74
N ALA A 160 -49.40 -24.93 -25.00
CA ALA A 160 -50.60 -25.61 -24.51
C ALA A 160 -51.70 -25.49 -25.58
N VAL A 161 -52.42 -26.59 -25.79
CA VAL A 161 -53.68 -26.71 -26.54
C VAL A 161 -54.84 -26.48 -25.58
#